data_AF-A0A0A2GYL5-F1
#
_entry.id   AF-A0A0A2GYL5-F1
#
_cell.length_a   1.000
_cell.length_b   1.000
_cell.length_c   1.000
_cell.angle_alpha   90.00
_cell.angle_beta   90.00
_cell.angle_gamma   90.00
#
_symmetry.space_group_name_H-M   'P 1'
#
loop_
_entity.id
_entity.type
_entity.pdbx_description
1 polymer ?
#
loop_
_entity_poly.entity_id
_entity_poly.type
_entity_poly.pdbx_seq_one_letter_code
_entity_poly.pdbx_strand_id
1 'polypeptide(L)'
;MNDTLLLFLIAFICLVGGTLLGIFISNLKKKGELSGLQERLRQEELKLEEAKNTSLKVETQMQQLRAENNEQLQQLRADSEKQLSYLREEKDQFQNELTARNVAFEGLQKRMEEKTAELEQLQEKFTKDFELIASKILDEKSNKFTLQNKQNLDIILKPLQEKIQNFEKRVEETNKEAIDRTSALREQIKGLTALNEQMTKEASNLTKALKGDSKMQGNWGELVLERVLEKSGLEKDREYFIQQSFTTEEGKRVLPDVVIHLPANKKMIVDSKVSLRAYERFVNEEDPHLRDAHLKQHVNDLKRHVQQLSDKNYQDIYQIESPDFVLLFIPIEPAFAIAINAENELYNKAFEQNIVIVTPSTLLATLRTIDSMWNNEKQQQNALEIAKQAGGLYDKFHGLVTDLTAVGKKMDDAKSGYSAAMNKLVEGNGNLIARVERLKKMGAKAKKALPEAIIKRANADDDLTLLD
;
A
#
# COMPACT_ATOMS: atom_id res chain seq x y z
N MET A 1 -30.60 24.13 156.05
CA MET A 1 -31.40 23.56 154.95
C MET A 1 -31.31 24.49 153.73
N ASN A 2 -30.10 24.72 153.21
CA ASN A 2 -29.85 25.72 152.14
C ASN A 2 -28.90 25.24 151.01
N ASP A 3 -28.22 24.10 151.17
CA ASP A 3 -27.26 23.60 150.16
C ASP A 3 -27.92 22.84 149.00
N THR A 4 -29.09 22.23 149.23
CA THR A 4 -29.82 21.48 148.20
C THR A 4 -30.40 22.39 147.10
N LEU A 5 -30.89 23.59 147.46
CA LEU A 5 -31.42 24.58 146.51
C LEU A 5 -30.33 25.19 145.62
N LEU A 6 -29.12 25.41 146.15
CA LEU A 6 -27.98 25.92 145.38
C LEU A 6 -27.52 24.90 144.32
N LEU A 7 -27.48 23.62 144.68
CA LEU A 7 -27.14 22.52 143.76
C LEU A 7 -28.15 22.40 142.61
N PHE A 8 -29.45 22.57 142.89
CA PHE A 8 -30.49 22.59 141.84
C PHE A 8 -30.34 23.80 140.90
N LEU A 9 -29.98 24.98 141.41
CA LEU A 9 -29.76 26.17 140.59
C LEU A 9 -28.54 26.02 139.65
N ILE A 10 -27.43 25.48 140.18
CA ILE A 10 -26.23 25.20 139.38
C ILE A 10 -26.51 24.13 138.33
N ALA A 11 -27.24 23.07 138.69
CA ALA A 11 -27.65 22.04 137.73
C ALA A 11 -28.54 22.62 136.61
N PHE A 12 -29.46 23.53 136.94
CA PHE A 12 -30.32 24.20 135.96
C PHE A 12 -29.51 25.11 135.02
N ILE A 13 -28.58 25.91 135.55
CA ILE A 13 -27.71 26.78 134.73
C ILE A 13 -26.81 25.95 133.81
N CYS A 14 -26.24 24.84 134.30
CA CYS A 14 -25.44 23.93 133.47
C CYS A 14 -26.29 23.25 132.38
N LEU A 15 -27.54 22.89 132.66
CA LEU A 15 -28.45 22.27 131.69
C LEU A 15 -28.90 23.28 130.62
N VAL A 16 -29.20 24.51 131.00
CA VAL A 16 -29.52 25.60 130.06
C VAL A 16 -28.27 25.99 129.24
N GLY A 17 -27.10 26.08 129.88
CA GLY A 17 -25.83 26.35 129.20
C GLY A 17 -25.46 25.26 128.19
N GLY A 18 -25.60 23.99 128.58
CA GLY A 18 -25.36 22.83 127.72
C GLY A 18 -26.32 22.74 126.54
N THR A 19 -27.61 23.06 126.74
CA THR A 19 -28.59 23.09 125.65
C THR A 19 -28.33 24.24 124.67
N LEU A 20 -27.98 25.44 125.17
CA LEU A 20 -27.61 26.58 124.31
C LEU A 20 -26.31 26.32 123.52
N LEU A 21 -25.29 25.74 124.15
CA LEU A 21 -24.06 25.31 123.47
C LEU A 21 -24.32 24.22 122.44
N GLY A 22 -25.18 23.24 122.76
CA GLY A 22 -25.59 22.19 121.82
C GLY A 22 -26.32 22.75 120.61
N ILE A 23 -27.24 23.70 120.80
CA ILE A 23 -27.94 24.40 119.72
C ILE A 23 -26.97 25.23 118.87
N PHE A 24 -26.01 25.93 119.50
CA PHE A 24 -25.02 26.74 118.79
C PHE A 24 -24.06 25.89 117.94
N ILE A 25 -23.53 24.81 118.50
CA ILE A 25 -22.66 23.85 117.78
C ILE A 25 -23.45 23.15 116.66
N SER A 26 -24.71 22.78 116.91
CA SER A 26 -25.60 22.20 115.89
C SER A 26 -25.86 23.18 114.74
N ASN A 27 -26.11 24.45 115.04
CA ASN A 27 -26.29 25.49 114.02
C ASN A 27 -25.00 25.78 113.25
N LEU A 28 -23.84 25.77 113.90
CA LEU A 28 -22.55 25.90 113.21
C LEU A 28 -22.26 24.71 112.30
N LYS A 29 -22.53 23.48 112.75
CA LYS A 29 -22.36 22.27 111.94
C LYS A 29 -23.32 22.26 110.74
N LYS A 30 -24.59 22.62 110.94
CA LYS A 30 -25.57 22.80 109.86
C LYS A 30 -25.14 23.89 108.88
N LYS A 31 -24.62 25.03 109.35
CA LYS A 31 -24.13 26.11 108.48
C LYS A 31 -22.90 25.69 107.68
N GLY A 32 -22.00 24.90 108.29
CA GLY A 32 -20.86 24.28 107.61
C GLY A 32 -21.29 23.28 106.53
N GLU A 33 -22.17 22.34 106.86
CA GLU A 33 -22.73 21.37 105.90
C GLU A 33 -23.49 22.06 104.76
N LEU A 34 -24.27 23.10 105.07
CA LEU A 34 -25.03 23.87 104.08
C LEU A 34 -24.12 24.70 103.17
N SER A 35 -23.04 25.29 103.69
CA SER A 35 -22.02 25.96 102.88
C SER A 35 -21.24 24.98 101.99
N GLY A 36 -20.93 23.78 102.49
CA GLY A 36 -20.29 22.72 101.71
C GLY A 36 -21.21 22.16 100.62
N LEU A 37 -22.51 22.05 100.88
CA LEU A 37 -23.50 21.70 99.87
C LEU A 37 -23.64 22.80 98.81
N GLN A 38 -23.69 24.07 99.21
CA GLN A 38 -23.77 25.20 98.27
C GLN A 38 -22.54 25.28 97.37
N GLU A 39 -21.34 25.03 97.90
CA GLU A 39 -20.12 25.03 97.09
C GLU A 39 -20.10 23.85 96.10
N ARG A 40 -20.53 22.66 96.52
CA ARG A 40 -20.70 21.52 95.61
C ARG A 40 -21.75 21.78 94.54
N LEU A 41 -22.88 22.41 94.90
CA LEU A 41 -23.92 22.79 93.96
C LEU A 41 -23.36 23.75 92.90
N ARG A 42 -22.62 24.78 93.34
CA ARG A 42 -21.98 25.74 92.45
C ARG A 42 -20.96 25.11 91.52
N GLN A 43 -20.16 24.14 92.02
CA GLN A 43 -19.22 23.40 91.18
C GLN A 43 -19.91 22.52 90.14
N GLU A 44 -21.03 21.87 90.49
CA GLU A 44 -21.82 21.09 89.54
C GLU A 44 -22.53 22.00 88.51
N GLU A 45 -23.00 23.18 88.90
CA GLU A 45 -23.54 24.18 87.98
C GLU A 45 -22.49 24.64 86.96
N LEU A 46 -21.27 24.93 87.41
CA LEU A 46 -20.15 25.32 86.53
C LEU A 46 -19.78 24.19 85.54
N LYS A 47 -19.67 22.94 86.03
CA LYS A 47 -19.42 21.79 85.15
C LYS A 47 -20.55 21.58 84.14
N LEU A 48 -21.80 21.77 84.55
CA LEU A 48 -22.96 21.66 83.67
C LEU A 48 -22.94 22.76 82.60
N GLU A 49 -22.54 23.98 82.96
CA GLU A 49 -22.40 25.10 82.02
C GLU A 49 -21.27 24.88 81.01
N GLU A 50 -20.11 24.37 81.46
CA GLU A 50 -19.02 23.96 80.58
C GLU A 50 -19.43 22.80 79.64
N ALA A 51 -20.15 21.80 80.16
CA ALA A 51 -20.68 20.69 79.36
C ALA A 51 -21.70 21.17 78.31
N LYS A 52 -22.56 22.15 78.65
CA LYS A 52 -23.50 22.77 77.69
C LYS A 52 -22.76 23.53 76.60
N ASN A 53 -21.76 24.33 76.97
CA ASN A 53 -20.99 25.14 76.02
C ASN A 53 -20.17 24.25 75.07
N THR A 54 -19.58 23.17 75.57
CA THR A 54 -18.87 22.19 74.73
C THR A 54 -19.83 21.43 73.81
N SER A 55 -21.01 21.01 74.30
CA SER A 55 -22.05 20.39 73.47
C SER A 55 -22.51 21.32 72.34
N LEU A 56 -22.76 22.59 72.64
CA LEU A 56 -23.18 23.58 71.65
C LEU A 56 -22.12 23.81 70.57
N LYS A 57 -20.84 23.84 70.98
CA LYS A 57 -19.71 23.98 70.05
C LYS A 57 -19.58 22.77 69.12
N VAL A 58 -19.72 21.55 69.64
CA VAL A 58 -19.72 20.32 68.85
C VAL A 58 -20.89 20.28 67.87
N GLU A 59 -22.09 20.67 68.30
CA GLU A 59 -23.27 20.73 67.45
C GLU A 59 -23.10 21.72 66.29
N THR A 60 -22.54 22.90 66.58
CA THR A 60 -22.23 23.92 65.57
C THR A 60 -21.21 23.41 64.55
N GLN A 61 -20.12 22.78 65.01
CA GLN A 61 -19.10 22.18 64.13
C GLN A 61 -19.69 21.05 63.27
N MET A 62 -20.57 20.21 63.85
CA MET A 62 -21.23 19.14 63.11
C MET A 62 -22.19 19.69 62.04
N GLN A 63 -22.89 20.79 62.32
CA GLN A 63 -23.72 21.47 61.32
C GLN A 63 -22.89 22.05 60.18
N GLN A 64 -21.75 22.69 60.49
CA GLN A 64 -20.83 23.22 59.47
C GLN A 64 -20.29 22.10 58.58
N LEU A 65 -19.78 21.02 59.18
CA LEU A 65 -19.25 19.88 58.42
C LEU A 65 -20.32 19.21 57.56
N ARG A 66 -21.57 19.14 58.04
CA ARG A 66 -22.70 18.64 57.24
C ARG A 66 -23.03 19.56 56.07
N ALA A 67 -22.95 20.87 56.25
CA ALA A 67 -23.17 21.85 55.19
C ALA A 67 -22.07 21.73 54.10
N GLU A 68 -20.80 21.69 54.50
CA GLU A 68 -19.66 21.52 53.58
C GLU A 68 -19.74 20.20 52.80
N ASN A 69 -20.07 19.09 53.48
CA ASN A 69 -20.18 17.79 52.83
C ASN A 69 -21.38 17.75 51.85
N ASN A 70 -22.50 18.38 52.20
CA ASN A 70 -23.63 18.51 51.27
C ASN A 70 -23.28 19.35 50.04
N GLU A 71 -22.51 20.42 50.20
CA GLU A 71 -22.05 21.26 49.09
C GLU A 71 -21.10 20.50 48.17
N GLN A 72 -20.11 19.79 48.73
CA GLN A 72 -19.21 18.91 47.97
C GLN A 72 -19.98 17.83 47.20
N LEU A 73 -20.98 17.22 47.84
CA LEU A 73 -21.79 16.17 47.24
C LEU A 73 -22.69 16.71 46.12
N GLN A 74 -23.17 17.96 46.23
CA GLN A 74 -23.87 18.66 45.16
C GLN A 74 -22.94 18.97 43.98
N GLN A 75 -21.72 19.46 44.24
CA GLN A 75 -20.74 19.73 43.19
C GLN A 75 -20.36 18.45 42.44
N LEU A 76 -20.06 17.36 43.16
CA LEU A 76 -19.73 16.08 42.54
C LEU A 76 -20.88 15.51 41.69
N ARG A 77 -22.13 15.68 42.14
CA ARG A 77 -23.31 15.31 41.35
C ARG A 77 -23.43 16.16 40.08
N ALA A 78 -23.26 17.47 40.19
CA ALA A 78 -23.33 18.37 39.04
C ALA A 78 -22.23 18.05 37.99
N ASP A 79 -21.01 17.75 38.44
CA ASP A 79 -19.93 17.37 37.53
C ASP A 79 -20.16 15.99 36.91
N SER A 80 -20.68 15.04 37.67
CA SER A 80 -21.07 13.72 37.15
C SER A 80 -22.20 13.83 36.11
N GLU A 81 -23.18 14.70 36.34
CA GLU A 81 -24.27 14.95 35.38
C GLU A 81 -23.74 15.59 34.08
N LYS A 82 -22.80 16.54 34.17
CA LYS A 82 -22.12 17.11 33.00
C LYS A 82 -21.31 16.08 32.22
N GLN A 83 -20.58 15.21 32.91
CA GLN A 83 -19.84 14.13 32.26
C GLN A 83 -20.78 13.15 31.56
N LEU A 84 -21.90 12.79 32.21
CA LEU A 84 -22.93 11.93 31.62
C LEU A 84 -23.61 12.57 30.41
N SER A 85 -23.86 13.90 30.42
CA SER A 85 -24.43 14.58 29.25
C SER A 85 -23.45 14.61 28.10
N TYR A 86 -22.18 14.94 28.35
CA TYR A 86 -21.12 14.92 27.34
C TYR A 86 -20.95 13.54 26.70
N LEU A 87 -20.89 12.48 27.53
CA LEU A 87 -20.73 11.11 27.05
C LEU A 87 -21.95 10.62 26.25
N ARG A 88 -23.15 11.11 26.58
CA ARG A 88 -24.36 10.84 25.79
C ARG A 88 -24.31 11.53 24.42
N GLU A 89 -23.91 12.80 24.38
CA GLU A 89 -23.74 13.52 23.10
C GLU A 89 -22.69 12.86 22.21
N GLU A 90 -21.54 12.47 22.77
CA GLU A 90 -20.48 11.78 22.04
C GLU A 90 -20.96 10.40 21.53
N LYS A 91 -21.68 9.64 22.36
CA LYS A 91 -22.29 8.37 21.94
C LYS A 91 -23.28 8.59 20.78
N ASP A 92 -24.13 9.59 20.86
CA ASP A 92 -25.12 9.88 19.82
C ASP A 92 -24.42 10.31 18.52
N GLN A 93 -23.33 11.07 18.59
CA GLN A 93 -22.49 11.40 17.43
C GLN A 93 -21.89 10.16 16.79
N PHE A 94 -21.24 9.29 17.58
CA PHE A 94 -20.67 8.05 17.04
C PHE A 94 -21.72 7.12 16.47
N GLN A 95 -22.90 7.05 17.09
CA GLN A 95 -23.99 6.22 16.59
C GLN A 95 -24.53 6.75 15.25
N ASN A 96 -24.66 8.07 15.10
CA ASN A 96 -25.02 8.69 13.83
C ASN A 96 -23.96 8.45 12.74
N GLU A 97 -22.66 8.56 13.06
CA GLU A 97 -21.59 8.28 12.09
C GLU A 97 -21.61 6.80 11.67
N LEU A 98 -21.81 5.89 12.62
CA LEU A 98 -21.90 4.45 12.36
C LEU A 98 -23.08 4.14 11.42
N THR A 99 -24.25 4.71 11.69
CA THR A 99 -25.43 4.55 10.82
C THR A 99 -25.16 5.11 9.42
N ALA A 100 -24.56 6.29 9.31
CA ALA A 100 -24.21 6.88 8.02
C ALA A 100 -23.22 6.01 7.23
N ARG A 101 -22.19 5.46 7.89
CA ARG A 101 -21.24 4.53 7.24
C ARG A 101 -21.89 3.23 6.81
N ASN A 102 -22.77 2.64 7.62
CA ASN A 102 -23.46 1.41 7.27
C ASN A 102 -24.35 1.59 6.04
N VAL A 103 -25.10 2.70 5.98
CA VAL A 103 -25.90 3.04 4.79
C VAL A 103 -25.03 3.25 3.56
N ALA A 104 -23.88 3.93 3.70
CA ALA A 104 -22.94 4.12 2.61
C ALA A 104 -22.35 2.79 2.12
N PHE A 105 -22.04 1.87 3.04
CA PHE A 105 -21.51 0.54 2.74
C PHE A 105 -22.54 -0.33 2.02
N GLU A 106 -23.78 -0.40 2.50
CA GLU A 106 -24.87 -1.10 1.82
C GLU A 106 -25.11 -0.53 0.42
N GLY A 107 -25.10 0.80 0.27
CA GLY A 107 -25.21 1.45 -1.03
C GLY A 107 -24.04 1.19 -1.98
N LEU A 108 -22.84 0.98 -1.46
CA LEU A 108 -21.67 0.57 -2.25
C LEU A 108 -21.78 -0.90 -2.69
N GLN A 109 -22.19 -1.78 -1.77
CA GLN A 109 -22.37 -3.20 -2.05
C GLN A 109 -23.43 -3.42 -3.13
N LYS A 110 -24.57 -2.74 -3.03
CA LYS A 110 -25.63 -2.81 -4.04
C LYS A 110 -25.16 -2.34 -5.42
N ARG A 111 -24.37 -1.26 -5.48
CA ARG A 111 -23.77 -0.78 -6.75
C ARG A 111 -22.79 -1.78 -7.35
N MET A 112 -22.04 -2.50 -6.52
CA MET A 112 -21.14 -3.57 -6.99
C MET A 112 -21.92 -4.75 -7.55
N GLU A 113 -22.99 -5.18 -6.90
CA GLU A 113 -23.89 -6.23 -7.40
C GLU A 113 -24.53 -5.84 -8.74
N GLU A 114 -25.08 -4.62 -8.83
CA GLU A 114 -25.65 -4.07 -10.08
C GLU A 114 -24.61 -4.04 -11.21
N LYS A 115 -23.39 -3.59 -10.93
CA LYS A 115 -22.30 -3.58 -11.93
C LYS A 115 -21.87 -4.96 -12.37
N THR A 116 -21.88 -5.94 -11.46
CA THR A 116 -21.53 -7.33 -11.78
C THR A 116 -22.59 -7.95 -12.69
N ALA A 117 -23.87 -7.74 -12.40
CA ALA A 117 -24.97 -8.20 -13.24
C ALA A 117 -24.98 -7.53 -14.63
N GLU A 118 -24.63 -6.23 -14.70
CA GLU A 118 -24.51 -5.50 -15.96
C GLU A 118 -23.36 -6.06 -16.84
N LEU A 119 -22.23 -6.46 -16.22
CA LEU A 119 -21.12 -7.11 -16.92
C LEU A 119 -21.49 -8.51 -17.44
N GLU A 120 -22.24 -9.31 -16.67
CA GLU A 120 -22.72 -10.62 -17.12
C GLU A 120 -23.66 -10.49 -18.33
N GLN A 121 -24.61 -9.54 -18.29
CA GLN A 121 -25.48 -9.27 -19.43
C GLN A 121 -24.71 -8.79 -20.66
N LEU A 122 -23.70 -7.95 -20.47
CA LEU A 122 -22.86 -7.47 -21.57
C LEU A 122 -22.08 -8.64 -22.21
N GLN A 123 -21.55 -9.56 -21.40
CA GLN A 123 -20.85 -10.74 -21.87
C GLN A 123 -21.78 -11.69 -22.65
N GLU A 124 -22.99 -11.93 -22.14
CA GLU A 124 -24.01 -12.73 -22.83
C GLU A 124 -24.40 -12.10 -24.17
N LYS A 125 -24.60 -10.77 -24.19
CA LYS A 125 -24.92 -10.03 -25.41
C LYS A 125 -23.79 -10.09 -26.43
N PHE A 126 -22.53 -9.94 -26.01
CA PHE A 126 -21.39 -10.09 -26.90
C PHE A 126 -21.29 -11.50 -27.50
N THR A 127 -21.63 -12.52 -26.72
CA THR A 127 -21.63 -13.91 -27.19
C THR A 127 -22.70 -14.12 -28.27
N LYS A 128 -23.92 -13.61 -28.03
CA LYS A 128 -25.02 -13.65 -29.00
C LYS A 128 -24.73 -12.84 -30.27
N ASP A 129 -24.17 -11.63 -30.12
CA ASP A 129 -23.78 -10.78 -31.26
C ASP A 129 -22.67 -11.46 -32.08
N PHE A 130 -21.73 -12.14 -31.43
CA PHE A 130 -20.69 -12.92 -32.09
C PHE A 130 -21.29 -14.11 -32.87
N GLU A 131 -22.19 -14.87 -32.27
CA GLU A 131 -22.91 -15.98 -32.95
C GLU A 131 -23.71 -15.47 -34.15
N LEU A 132 -24.40 -14.34 -34.02
CA LEU A 132 -25.19 -13.75 -35.09
C LEU A 132 -24.28 -13.26 -36.24
N ILE A 133 -23.15 -12.62 -35.94
CA ILE A 133 -22.17 -12.18 -36.93
C ILE A 133 -21.54 -13.39 -37.62
N ALA A 134 -21.17 -14.43 -36.87
CA ALA A 134 -20.61 -15.66 -37.42
C ALA A 134 -21.61 -16.35 -38.36
N SER A 135 -22.88 -16.46 -37.95
CA SER A 135 -23.96 -17.02 -38.80
C SER A 135 -24.21 -16.16 -40.04
N LYS A 136 -24.26 -14.83 -39.91
CA LYS A 136 -24.43 -13.92 -41.04
C LYS A 136 -23.27 -13.99 -42.04
N ILE A 137 -22.03 -14.00 -41.56
CA ILE A 137 -20.85 -14.13 -42.41
C ILE A 137 -20.85 -15.48 -43.15
N LEU A 138 -21.30 -16.55 -42.47
CA LEU A 138 -21.42 -17.88 -43.05
C LEU A 138 -22.52 -17.93 -44.11
N ASP A 139 -23.69 -17.34 -43.86
CA ASP A 139 -24.85 -17.32 -44.77
C ASP A 139 -24.66 -16.38 -45.98
N GLU A 140 -24.11 -15.17 -45.79
CA GLU A 140 -23.80 -14.23 -46.89
C GLU A 140 -22.76 -14.81 -47.86
N LYS A 141 -21.86 -15.67 -47.38
CA LYS A 141 -20.85 -16.34 -48.22
C LYS A 141 -21.34 -17.67 -48.81
N SER A 142 -22.33 -18.33 -48.20
CA SER A 142 -22.87 -19.62 -48.65
C SER A 142 -23.81 -19.48 -49.88
N ASN A 143 -24.55 -18.38 -50.01
CA ASN A 143 -25.54 -18.19 -51.08
C ASN A 143 -24.97 -17.90 -52.48
N LYS A 144 -23.64 -17.78 -52.65
CA LYS A 144 -23.00 -17.45 -53.95
C LYS A 144 -21.97 -18.47 -54.44
N PHE A 145 -21.87 -19.67 -53.83
CA PHE A 145 -20.64 -20.49 -53.96
C PHE A 145 -20.84 -22.02 -53.99
N THR A 146 -21.93 -22.52 -54.58
CA THR A 146 -22.43 -23.87 -54.22
C THR A 146 -22.29 -25.00 -55.24
N LEU A 147 -21.24 -25.08 -56.09
CA LEU A 147 -21.05 -26.38 -56.82
C LEU A 147 -19.64 -26.87 -57.17
N GLN A 148 -18.54 -26.18 -56.83
CA GLN A 148 -17.20 -26.68 -57.21
C GLN A 148 -16.14 -26.78 -56.10
N ASN A 149 -16.40 -26.38 -54.86
CA ASN A 149 -15.32 -26.15 -53.89
C ASN A 149 -15.19 -27.11 -52.69
N LYS A 150 -15.89 -28.25 -52.68
CA LYS A 150 -15.80 -29.21 -51.54
C LYS A 150 -14.38 -29.72 -51.26
N GLN A 151 -13.53 -29.80 -52.28
CA GLN A 151 -12.14 -30.27 -52.15
C GLN A 151 -11.15 -29.14 -51.76
N ASN A 152 -11.46 -27.88 -52.05
CA ASN A 152 -10.60 -26.74 -51.68
C ASN A 152 -10.85 -26.23 -50.25
N LEU A 153 -12.05 -26.47 -49.70
CA LEU A 153 -12.41 -26.05 -48.34
C LEU A 153 -11.62 -26.78 -47.25
N ASP A 154 -11.30 -28.06 -47.44
CA ASP A 154 -10.53 -28.85 -46.45
C ASP A 154 -9.09 -28.37 -46.30
N ILE A 155 -8.51 -27.81 -47.37
CA ILE A 155 -7.15 -27.26 -47.41
C ILE A 155 -7.09 -25.87 -46.76
N ILE A 156 -8.20 -25.11 -46.78
CA ILE A 156 -8.26 -23.73 -46.26
C ILE A 156 -8.78 -23.68 -44.81
N LEU A 157 -9.70 -24.58 -44.44
CA LEU A 157 -10.31 -24.59 -43.11
C LEU A 157 -9.45 -25.29 -42.05
N LYS A 158 -8.65 -26.30 -42.42
CA LYS A 158 -7.70 -26.95 -41.49
C LYS A 158 -6.70 -25.96 -40.86
N PRO A 159 -6.00 -25.12 -41.64
CA PRO A 159 -5.10 -24.12 -41.08
C PRO A 159 -5.80 -23.11 -40.17
N LEU A 160 -7.06 -22.78 -40.44
CA LEU A 160 -7.84 -21.86 -39.61
C LEU A 160 -8.23 -22.52 -38.28
N GLN A 161 -8.70 -23.77 -38.32
CA GLN A 161 -9.02 -24.55 -37.13
C GLN A 161 -7.77 -24.78 -36.25
N GLU A 162 -6.63 -25.12 -36.86
CA GLU A 162 -5.34 -25.25 -36.15
C GLU A 162 -4.90 -23.91 -35.55
N LYS A 163 -5.09 -22.78 -36.25
CA LYS A 163 -4.76 -21.46 -35.70
C LYS A 163 -5.68 -21.05 -34.56
N ILE A 164 -6.97 -21.37 -34.63
CA ILE A 164 -7.92 -21.10 -33.54
C ILE A 164 -7.59 -21.96 -32.32
N GLN A 165 -7.31 -23.25 -32.50
CA GLN A 165 -6.88 -24.12 -31.39
C GLN A 165 -5.55 -23.65 -30.78
N ASN A 166 -4.58 -23.24 -31.59
CA ASN A 166 -3.33 -22.68 -31.09
C ASN A 166 -3.52 -21.33 -30.39
N PHE A 167 -4.48 -20.53 -30.83
CA PHE A 167 -4.85 -19.27 -30.19
C PHE A 167 -5.53 -19.52 -28.84
N GLU A 168 -6.51 -20.42 -28.80
CA GLU A 168 -7.21 -20.83 -27.58
C GLU A 168 -6.23 -21.39 -26.55
N LYS A 169 -5.31 -22.25 -26.99
CA LYS A 169 -4.24 -22.80 -26.15
C LYS A 169 -3.28 -21.73 -25.64
N ARG A 170 -2.91 -20.75 -26.48
CA ARG A 170 -2.10 -19.59 -26.06
C ARG A 170 -2.82 -18.70 -25.07
N VAL A 171 -4.12 -18.51 -25.22
CA VAL A 171 -4.93 -17.72 -24.28
C VAL A 171 -5.03 -18.44 -22.94
N GLU A 172 -5.25 -19.76 -22.94
CA GLU A 172 -5.20 -20.58 -21.71
C GLU A 172 -3.82 -20.54 -21.06
N GLU A 173 -2.74 -20.72 -21.82
CA GLU A 173 -1.37 -20.63 -21.32
C GLU A 173 -1.05 -19.25 -20.74
N THR A 174 -1.49 -18.17 -21.42
CA THR A 174 -1.28 -16.79 -20.94
C THR A 174 -2.08 -16.50 -19.67
N ASN A 175 -3.33 -16.96 -19.58
CA ASN A 175 -4.13 -16.82 -18.36
C ASN A 175 -3.53 -17.63 -17.20
N LYS A 176 -3.02 -18.83 -17.48
CA LYS A 176 -2.35 -19.66 -16.49
C LYS A 176 -1.04 -19.02 -16.01
N GLU A 177 -0.22 -18.51 -16.93
CA GLU A 177 0.97 -17.73 -16.59
C GLU A 177 0.64 -16.47 -15.78
N ALA A 178 -0.45 -15.77 -16.10
CA ALA A 178 -0.88 -14.60 -15.35
C ALA A 178 -1.30 -14.96 -13.92
N ILE A 179 -2.01 -16.09 -13.74
CA ILE A 179 -2.38 -16.63 -12.42
C ILE A 179 -1.13 -17.05 -11.64
N ASP A 180 -0.18 -17.73 -12.29
CA ASP A 180 1.07 -18.17 -11.67
C ASP A 180 1.94 -16.97 -11.26
N ARG A 181 2.06 -15.94 -12.11
CA ARG A 181 2.74 -14.67 -11.77
C ARG A 181 2.06 -13.95 -10.61
N THR A 182 0.73 -13.90 -10.60
CA THR A 182 -0.04 -13.28 -9.51
C THR A 182 0.12 -14.06 -8.21
N SER A 183 0.18 -15.40 -8.28
CA SER A 183 0.41 -16.28 -7.13
C SER A 183 1.83 -16.14 -6.60
N ALA A 184 2.84 -16.11 -7.47
CA ALA A 184 4.23 -15.86 -7.13
C ALA A 184 4.41 -14.47 -6.50
N LEU A 185 3.75 -13.44 -7.06
CA LEU A 185 3.72 -12.10 -6.47
C LEU A 185 3.08 -12.12 -5.08
N ARG A 186 1.96 -12.82 -4.90
CA ARG A 186 1.28 -12.95 -3.60
C ARG A 186 2.15 -13.68 -2.58
N GLU A 187 2.87 -14.71 -2.98
CA GLU A 187 3.82 -15.43 -2.14
C GLU A 187 5.03 -14.58 -1.79
N GLN A 188 5.58 -13.83 -2.75
CA GLN A 188 6.61 -12.83 -2.48
C GLN A 188 6.13 -11.75 -1.52
N ILE A 189 4.89 -11.25 -1.67
CA ILE A 189 4.28 -10.28 -0.74
C ILE A 189 4.16 -10.88 0.66
N LYS A 190 3.69 -12.14 0.81
CA LYS A 190 3.66 -12.83 2.10
C LYS A 190 5.06 -12.98 2.70
N GLY A 191 6.05 -13.32 1.88
CA GLY A 191 7.46 -13.38 2.28
C GLY A 191 7.97 -12.01 2.76
N LEU A 192 7.53 -10.92 2.13
CA LEU A 192 7.83 -9.56 2.60
C LEU A 192 7.18 -9.28 3.95
N THR A 193 5.93 -9.66 4.17
CA THR A 193 5.25 -9.47 5.46
C THR A 193 5.97 -10.21 6.58
N ALA A 194 6.34 -11.47 6.36
CA ALA A 194 7.06 -12.28 7.34
C ALA A 194 8.48 -11.74 7.61
N LEU A 195 9.20 -11.33 6.56
CA LEU A 195 10.50 -10.68 6.70
C LEU A 195 10.39 -9.34 7.42
N ASN A 196 9.32 -8.58 7.19
CA ASN A 196 9.07 -7.32 7.86
C ASN A 196 8.80 -7.53 9.35
N GLU A 197 8.00 -8.53 9.72
CA GLU A 197 7.80 -8.91 11.13
C GLU A 197 9.13 -9.29 11.79
N GLN A 198 9.98 -10.06 11.10
CA GLN A 198 11.29 -10.44 11.58
C GLN A 198 12.23 -9.22 11.72
N MET A 199 12.34 -8.38 10.69
CA MET A 199 13.16 -7.16 10.73
C MET A 199 12.68 -6.19 11.80
N THR A 200 11.37 -6.01 11.99
CA THR A 200 10.80 -5.15 13.04
C THR A 200 11.17 -5.67 14.43
N LYS A 201 11.13 -7.00 14.61
CA LYS A 201 11.54 -7.65 15.86
C LYS A 201 13.04 -7.52 16.10
N GLU A 202 13.85 -7.71 15.06
CA GLU A 202 15.31 -7.52 15.10
C GLU A 202 15.68 -6.04 15.35
N ALA A 203 14.99 -5.09 14.72
CA ALA A 203 15.14 -3.65 14.92
C ALA A 203 14.82 -3.23 16.36
N SER A 204 13.72 -3.75 16.92
CA SER A 204 13.33 -3.51 18.31
C SER A 204 14.34 -4.09 19.30
N ASN A 205 14.80 -5.32 19.06
CA ASN A 205 15.83 -5.96 19.89
C ASN A 205 17.18 -5.23 19.77
N LEU A 206 17.53 -4.77 18.57
CA LEU A 206 18.76 -4.03 18.34
C LEU A 206 18.72 -2.62 18.93
N THR A 207 17.57 -1.94 18.90
CA THR A 207 17.38 -0.64 19.59
C THR A 207 17.63 -0.79 21.09
N LYS A 208 17.22 -1.91 21.68
CA LYS A 208 17.50 -2.24 23.08
C LYS A 208 18.98 -2.60 23.31
N ALA A 209 19.66 -3.17 22.33
CA ALA A 209 21.06 -3.60 22.42
C ALA A 209 22.09 -2.47 22.10
N LEU A 210 21.75 -1.52 21.23
CA LEU A 210 22.61 -0.41 20.79
C LEU A 210 22.40 0.88 21.61
N LYS A 211 22.25 0.72 22.93
CA LYS A 211 22.06 1.83 23.86
C LYS A 211 23.28 2.77 23.83
N GLY A 212 23.10 3.99 23.34
CA GLY A 212 24.11 5.05 23.43
C GLY A 212 25.18 5.17 22.33
N ASP A 213 25.22 4.29 21.32
CA ASP A 213 26.17 4.43 20.19
C ASP A 213 25.47 4.93 18.91
N SER A 214 25.45 6.25 18.73
CA SER A 214 24.83 6.89 17.56
C SER A 214 25.53 6.58 16.24
N LYS A 215 26.82 6.19 16.27
CA LYS A 215 27.56 5.86 15.05
C LYS A 215 27.14 4.47 14.55
N MET A 216 26.98 3.52 15.48
CA MET A 216 26.46 2.19 15.14
C MET A 216 25.00 2.25 14.65
N GLN A 217 24.16 3.11 15.23
CA GLN A 217 22.77 3.30 14.77
C GLN A 217 22.70 3.85 13.34
N GLY A 218 23.55 4.85 13.00
CA GLY A 218 23.64 5.38 11.64
C GLY A 218 24.08 4.32 10.63
N ASN A 219 25.17 3.60 10.93
CA ASN A 219 25.67 2.51 10.08
C ASN A 219 24.64 1.38 9.91
N TRP A 220 23.80 1.13 10.93
CA TRP A 220 22.74 0.14 10.83
C TRP A 220 21.59 0.61 9.94
N GLY A 221 21.21 1.89 10.00
CA GLY A 221 20.24 2.49 9.09
C GLY A 221 20.68 2.37 7.62
N GLU A 222 21.97 2.65 7.34
CA GLU A 222 22.56 2.48 6.01
C GLU A 222 22.54 1.02 5.54
N LEU A 223 22.90 0.07 6.43
CA LEU A 223 22.86 -1.37 6.11
C LEU A 223 21.43 -1.85 5.79
N VAL A 224 20.43 -1.38 6.52
CA VAL A 224 19.02 -1.71 6.25
C VAL A 224 18.59 -1.14 4.91
N LEU A 225 18.97 0.11 4.62
CA LEU A 225 18.69 0.74 3.33
C LEU A 225 19.31 -0.06 2.16
N GLU A 226 20.58 -0.45 2.28
CA GLU A 226 21.27 -1.25 1.26
C GLU A 226 20.56 -2.60 1.04
N ARG A 227 20.19 -3.31 2.11
CA ARG A 227 19.44 -4.57 2.00
C ARG A 227 18.07 -4.41 1.34
N VAL A 228 17.38 -3.29 1.58
CA VAL A 228 16.09 -3.00 0.94
C VAL A 228 16.28 -2.76 -0.55
N LEU A 229 17.33 -2.02 -0.94
CA LEU A 229 17.68 -1.79 -2.35
C LEU A 229 18.04 -3.11 -3.06
N GLU A 230 18.89 -3.94 -2.47
CA GLU A 230 19.26 -5.26 -3.03
C GLU A 230 18.03 -6.17 -3.25
N LYS A 231 17.04 -6.11 -2.35
CA LYS A 231 15.82 -6.92 -2.43
C LYS A 231 14.72 -6.33 -3.29
N SER A 232 14.88 -5.09 -3.73
CA SER A 232 13.87 -4.40 -4.54
C SER A 232 13.77 -4.92 -5.97
N GLY A 233 14.80 -5.60 -6.45
CA GLY A 233 14.93 -5.99 -7.86
C GLY A 233 15.80 -5.02 -8.66
N LEU A 234 16.08 -3.83 -8.11
CA LEU A 234 16.90 -2.84 -8.80
C LEU A 234 18.38 -3.23 -8.89
N GLU A 235 19.02 -2.90 -10.01
CA GLU A 235 20.44 -3.15 -10.26
C GLU A 235 21.33 -1.98 -9.81
N LYS A 236 22.32 -2.30 -8.97
CA LYS A 236 23.35 -1.35 -8.49
C LYS A 236 24.19 -0.84 -9.67
N ASP A 237 24.56 0.44 -9.63
CA ASP A 237 25.35 1.13 -10.66
C ASP A 237 24.67 1.26 -12.03
N ARG A 238 23.39 0.87 -12.13
CA ARG A 238 22.52 1.11 -13.30
C ARG A 238 21.26 1.87 -12.91
N GLU A 239 20.51 1.32 -11.99
CA GLU A 239 19.19 1.82 -11.57
C GLU A 239 19.25 2.55 -10.24
N TYR A 240 20.26 2.27 -9.41
CA TYR A 240 20.54 3.09 -8.24
C TYR A 240 22.05 3.22 -7.98
N PHE A 241 22.43 4.35 -7.38
CA PHE A 241 23.80 4.72 -7.06
C PHE A 241 23.88 5.16 -5.59
N ILE A 242 24.92 4.71 -4.89
CA ILE A 242 25.16 5.01 -3.47
C ILE A 242 26.20 6.14 -3.37
N GLN A 243 25.95 7.13 -2.50
CA GLN A 243 26.90 8.19 -2.12
C GLN A 243 27.53 8.98 -3.28
N GLN A 244 26.76 9.19 -4.35
CA GLN A 244 27.24 10.00 -5.47
C GLN A 244 27.33 11.48 -5.06
N SER A 245 28.50 12.09 -5.21
CA SER A 245 28.68 13.50 -4.85
C SER A 245 28.34 14.43 -6.02
N PHE A 246 27.46 15.39 -5.77
CA PHE A 246 27.11 16.43 -6.72
C PHE A 246 27.66 17.78 -6.25
N THR A 247 28.00 18.65 -7.21
CA THR A 247 28.42 20.03 -6.94
C THR A 247 27.32 20.94 -7.44
N THR A 248 26.75 21.77 -6.56
CA THR A 248 25.74 22.75 -6.95
C THR A 248 26.36 23.88 -7.78
N GLU A 249 25.54 24.67 -8.47
CA GLU A 249 25.97 25.88 -9.18
C GLU A 249 26.73 26.87 -8.28
N GLU A 250 26.41 26.89 -7.00
CA GLU A 250 27.06 27.73 -5.97
C GLU A 250 28.36 27.12 -5.42
N GLY A 251 28.83 25.99 -5.96
CA GLY A 251 30.06 25.31 -5.53
C GLY A 251 29.93 24.49 -4.23
N LYS A 252 28.71 24.30 -3.73
CA LYS A 252 28.45 23.51 -2.51
C LYS A 252 28.35 22.03 -2.88
N ARG A 253 29.09 21.18 -2.17
CA ARG A 253 29.05 19.73 -2.41
C ARG A 253 27.88 19.11 -1.63
N VAL A 254 27.03 18.38 -2.32
CA VAL A 254 25.88 17.68 -1.74
C VAL A 254 26.01 16.19 -2.03
N LEU A 255 25.99 15.37 -0.99
CA LEU A 255 25.97 13.90 -1.08
C LEU A 255 24.60 13.42 -0.59
N PRO A 256 23.67 13.06 -1.48
CA PRO A 256 22.58 12.16 -1.11
C PRO A 256 23.12 10.78 -0.73
N ASP A 257 22.40 10.07 0.14
CA ASP A 257 22.79 8.72 0.55
C ASP A 257 22.60 7.75 -0.63
N VAL A 258 21.46 7.83 -1.33
CA VAL A 258 21.16 7.02 -2.52
C VAL A 258 20.40 7.84 -3.57
N VAL A 259 20.76 7.63 -4.84
CA VAL A 259 20.05 8.16 -6.02
C VAL A 259 19.49 6.99 -6.81
N ILE A 260 18.21 7.06 -7.16
CA ILE A 260 17.47 6.03 -7.90
C ILE A 260 17.03 6.62 -9.23
N HIS A 261 17.35 5.93 -10.30
CA HIS A 261 16.97 6.28 -11.66
C HIS A 261 15.61 5.66 -11.98
N LEU A 262 14.68 6.52 -12.38
CA LEU A 262 13.35 6.15 -12.81
C LEU A 262 13.28 6.13 -14.35
N PRO A 263 12.29 5.42 -14.92
CA PRO A 263 11.90 5.55 -16.32
C PRO A 263 11.75 7.01 -16.77
N ALA A 264 11.92 7.25 -18.07
CA ALA A 264 11.87 8.59 -18.68
C ALA A 264 12.93 9.58 -18.11
N ASN A 265 14.08 9.07 -17.70
CA ASN A 265 15.22 9.81 -17.14
C ASN A 265 14.90 10.64 -15.89
N LYS A 266 13.87 10.26 -15.12
CA LYS A 266 13.62 10.91 -13.82
C LYS A 266 14.56 10.35 -12.75
N LYS A 267 14.74 11.12 -11.67
CA LYS A 267 15.56 10.69 -10.52
C LYS A 267 14.77 10.82 -9.23
N MET A 268 15.04 9.93 -8.29
CA MET A 268 14.49 9.96 -6.95
C MET A 268 15.63 9.82 -5.95
N ILE A 269 15.57 10.58 -4.86
CA ILE A 269 16.64 10.63 -3.88
C ILE A 269 16.16 10.02 -2.58
N VAL A 270 17.02 9.26 -1.91
CA VAL A 270 16.77 8.72 -0.57
C VAL A 270 17.80 9.30 0.40
N ASP A 271 17.32 9.87 1.51
CA ASP A 271 18.12 10.35 2.65
C ASP A 271 17.73 9.55 3.89
N SER A 272 18.70 8.93 4.57
CA SER A 272 18.51 7.95 5.64
C SER A 272 18.91 8.45 7.03
N LYS A 273 19.33 9.71 7.14
CA LYS A 273 20.07 10.21 8.32
C LYS A 273 19.17 10.71 9.45
N VAL A 274 18.14 9.94 9.80
CA VAL A 274 17.22 10.28 10.89
C VAL A 274 17.82 9.92 12.25
N SER A 275 17.81 10.86 13.20
CA SER A 275 18.22 10.57 14.59
C SER A 275 17.12 9.82 15.33
N LEU A 276 17.44 8.65 15.87
CA LEU A 276 16.50 7.80 16.64
C LEU A 276 16.74 7.83 18.15
N ARG A 277 17.57 8.77 18.64
CA ARG A 277 17.92 8.90 20.06
C ARG A 277 16.71 9.18 20.96
N ALA A 278 15.79 10.04 20.52
CA ALA A 278 14.59 10.36 21.28
C ALA A 278 13.62 9.17 21.34
N TYR A 279 13.48 8.44 20.22
CA TYR A 279 12.73 7.18 20.18
C TYR A 279 13.33 6.11 21.11
N GLU A 280 14.65 5.95 21.11
CA GLU A 280 15.35 5.04 22.02
C GLU A 280 15.04 5.36 23.50
N ARG A 281 15.11 6.64 23.88
CA ARG A 281 14.77 7.08 25.23
C ARG A 281 13.30 6.82 25.55
N PHE A 282 12.41 7.10 24.61
CA PHE A 282 10.97 6.82 24.74
C PHE A 282 10.69 5.34 25.03
N VAL A 283 11.33 4.42 24.31
CA VAL A 283 11.11 2.97 24.48
C VAL A 283 11.66 2.45 25.81
N ASN A 284 12.73 3.06 26.32
CA ASN A 284 13.42 2.62 27.52
C ASN A 284 12.99 3.38 28.80
N GLU A 285 12.07 4.34 28.70
CA GLU A 285 11.59 5.12 29.83
C GLU A 285 10.39 4.46 30.52
N GLU A 286 10.47 4.33 31.83
CA GLU A 286 9.44 3.71 32.66
C GLU A 286 8.47 4.75 33.23
N ASP A 287 8.93 5.99 33.45
CA ASP A 287 8.09 7.10 33.91
C ASP A 287 7.16 7.59 32.77
N PRO A 288 5.83 7.52 32.91
CA PRO A 288 4.89 7.97 31.90
C PRO A 288 5.06 9.44 31.47
N HIS A 289 5.46 10.33 32.39
CA HIS A 289 5.63 11.76 32.10
C HIS A 289 6.89 12.04 31.28
N LEU A 290 8.01 11.39 31.63
CA LEU A 290 9.26 11.49 30.86
C LEU A 290 9.12 10.81 29.50
N ARG A 291 8.34 9.73 29.44
CA ARG A 291 8.03 9.03 28.19
C ARG A 291 7.31 9.93 27.20
N ASP A 292 6.27 10.66 27.61
CA ASP A 292 5.58 11.62 26.73
C ASP A 292 6.50 12.75 26.25
N ALA A 293 7.39 13.23 27.12
CA ALA A 293 8.39 14.24 26.75
C ALA A 293 9.36 13.72 25.67
N HIS A 294 9.84 12.48 25.79
CA HIS A 294 10.70 11.84 24.78
C HIS A 294 9.98 11.59 23.46
N LEU A 295 8.68 11.27 23.49
CA LEU A 295 7.87 11.14 22.28
C LEU A 295 7.74 12.48 21.54
N LYS A 296 7.43 13.56 22.25
CA LYS A 296 7.38 14.92 21.67
C LYS A 296 8.73 15.31 21.08
N GLN A 297 9.82 14.97 21.75
CA GLN A 297 11.16 15.21 21.23
C GLN A 297 11.43 14.45 19.94
N HIS A 298 11.02 13.18 19.85
CA HIS A 298 11.15 12.36 18.64
C HIS A 298 10.38 12.94 17.46
N VAL A 299 9.13 13.36 17.67
CA VAL A 299 8.33 14.04 16.64
C VAL A 299 9.00 15.33 16.17
N ASN A 300 9.54 16.13 17.10
CA ASN A 300 10.24 17.37 16.75
C ASN A 300 11.55 17.12 15.99
N ASP A 301 12.27 16.05 16.32
CA ASP A 301 13.48 15.65 15.59
C ASP A 301 13.15 15.26 14.14
N LEU A 302 12.05 14.55 13.91
CA LEU A 302 11.55 14.24 12.56
C LEU A 302 11.13 15.50 11.79
N LYS A 303 10.34 16.39 12.40
CA LYS A 303 9.92 17.67 11.78
C LYS A 303 11.13 18.50 11.36
N ARG A 304 12.14 18.59 12.23
CA ARG A 304 13.38 19.31 11.94
C ARG A 304 14.13 18.69 10.77
N HIS A 305 14.18 17.37 10.68
CA HIS A 305 14.85 16.69 9.58
C HIS A 305 14.12 16.88 8.25
N VAL A 306 12.79 16.83 8.26
CA VAL A 306 11.95 17.18 7.09
C VAL A 306 12.26 18.60 6.62
N GLN A 307 12.28 19.57 7.53
CA GLN A 307 12.63 20.96 7.17
C GLN A 307 14.05 21.07 6.61
N GLN A 308 15.04 20.45 7.26
CA GLN A 308 16.43 20.45 6.78
C GLN A 308 16.58 19.82 5.39
N LEU A 309 15.80 18.78 5.11
CA LEU A 309 15.82 18.10 3.82
C LEU A 309 15.15 18.93 2.73
N SER A 310 14.08 19.65 3.08
CA SER A 310 13.42 20.61 2.21
C SER A 310 14.39 21.74 1.84
N ASP A 311 15.07 22.33 2.83
CA ASP A 311 16.04 23.42 2.65
C ASP A 311 17.27 23.03 1.78
N LYS A 312 17.58 21.73 1.65
CA LYS A 312 18.67 21.27 0.77
C LYS A 312 18.32 21.41 -0.71
N ASN A 313 17.06 21.66 -1.08
CA ASN A 313 16.59 21.94 -2.43
C ASN A 313 17.25 21.06 -3.51
N TYR A 314 17.21 19.74 -3.33
CA TYR A 314 17.75 18.82 -4.35
C TYR A 314 17.11 19.02 -5.73
N GLN A 315 15.90 19.58 -5.77
CA GLN A 315 15.17 19.95 -6.99
C GLN A 315 15.96 20.95 -7.86
N ASP A 316 16.72 21.86 -7.26
CA ASP A 316 17.44 22.93 -7.96
C ASP A 316 18.83 22.50 -8.44
N ILE A 317 19.36 21.37 -7.96
CA ILE A 317 20.73 20.90 -8.24
C ILE A 317 20.82 20.22 -9.62
N TYR A 318 19.74 19.61 -10.09
CA TYR A 318 19.73 18.84 -11.34
C TYR A 318 19.19 19.70 -12.48
N GLN A 319 20.06 20.49 -13.12
CA GLN A 319 19.75 21.40 -14.24
C GLN A 319 18.98 20.80 -15.45
N ILE A 320 18.66 19.51 -15.49
CA ILE A 320 17.82 18.90 -16.56
C ILE A 320 16.76 17.90 -16.04
N GLU A 321 16.81 17.42 -14.79
CA GLU A 321 15.96 16.32 -14.29
C GLU A 321 15.75 16.43 -12.77
N SER A 322 14.88 17.35 -12.33
CA SER A 322 14.57 17.54 -10.90
C SER A 322 13.85 16.31 -10.31
N PRO A 323 14.19 15.85 -9.09
CA PRO A 323 13.39 14.86 -8.39
C PRO A 323 11.98 15.37 -8.11
N ASP A 324 10.95 14.60 -8.50
CA ASP A 324 9.57 14.93 -8.15
C ASP A 324 9.38 14.86 -6.61
N PHE A 325 10.07 13.92 -5.94
CA PHE A 325 10.02 13.73 -4.49
C PHE A 325 11.38 13.30 -3.92
N VAL A 326 11.63 13.66 -2.66
CA VAL A 326 12.73 13.13 -1.85
C VAL A 326 12.17 12.16 -0.82
N LEU A 327 12.75 10.96 -0.73
CA LEU A 327 12.37 9.95 0.25
C LEU A 327 13.16 10.14 1.53
N LEU A 328 12.45 10.38 2.64
CA LEU A 328 13.02 10.36 3.98
C LEU A 328 12.89 8.96 4.56
N PHE A 329 14.01 8.25 4.69
CA PHE A 329 14.03 6.88 5.17
C PHE A 329 14.19 6.79 6.69
N ILE A 330 13.24 6.12 7.35
CA ILE A 330 13.26 5.80 8.78
C ILE A 330 13.49 4.28 8.92
N PRO A 331 14.65 3.83 9.43
CA PRO A 331 14.99 2.40 9.43
C PRO A 331 14.18 1.57 10.45
N ILE A 332 13.48 2.22 11.38
CA ILE A 332 12.69 1.56 12.43
C ILE A 332 11.22 1.92 12.25
N GLU A 333 10.45 0.97 11.73
CA GLU A 333 9.03 1.15 11.42
C GLU A 333 8.16 1.55 12.64
N PRO A 334 8.34 0.96 13.85
CA PRO A 334 7.64 1.42 15.04
C PRO A 334 7.95 2.89 15.43
N ALA A 335 9.16 3.37 15.15
CA ALA A 335 9.52 4.77 15.43
C ALA A 335 8.72 5.74 14.56
N PHE A 336 8.41 5.35 13.31
CA PHE A 336 7.54 6.11 12.43
C PHE A 336 6.06 6.02 12.87
N ALA A 337 5.58 4.81 13.16
CA ALA A 337 4.18 4.58 13.55
C ALA A 337 3.76 5.38 14.79
N ILE A 338 4.61 5.40 15.82
CA ILE A 338 4.33 6.14 17.05
C ILE A 338 4.40 7.66 16.81
N ALA A 339 5.29 8.14 15.94
CA ALA A 339 5.38 9.55 15.59
C ALA A 339 4.12 10.06 14.86
N ILE A 340 3.60 9.30 13.89
CA ILE A 340 2.35 9.65 13.20
C ILE A 340 1.16 9.62 14.17
N ASN A 341 1.05 8.60 15.03
CA ASN A 341 -0.04 8.53 16.01
C ASN A 341 -0.04 9.72 16.99
N ALA A 342 1.14 10.26 17.31
CA ALA A 342 1.29 11.43 18.16
C ALA A 342 1.00 12.75 17.42
N GLU A 343 1.31 12.81 16.13
CA GLU A 343 1.15 14.01 15.29
C GLU A 343 0.69 13.60 13.88
N ASN A 344 -0.63 13.56 13.69
CA ASN A 344 -1.24 13.14 12.43
C ASN A 344 -0.87 14.05 11.23
N GLU A 345 -0.56 15.32 11.48
CA GLU A 345 -0.21 16.29 10.43
C GLU A 345 1.23 16.14 9.92
N LEU A 346 2.09 15.36 10.59
CA LEU A 346 3.50 15.23 10.22
C LEU A 346 3.69 14.76 8.77
N TYR A 347 2.92 13.76 8.36
CA TYR A 347 3.01 13.19 7.02
C TYR A 347 2.57 14.20 5.95
N ASN A 348 1.43 14.86 6.16
CA ASN A 348 0.90 15.84 5.20
C ASN A 348 1.83 17.03 5.04
N LYS A 349 2.40 17.54 6.14
CA LYS A 349 3.38 18.64 6.10
C LYS A 349 4.66 18.26 5.37
N ALA A 350 5.16 17.04 5.56
CA ALA A 350 6.30 16.55 4.80
C ALA A 350 5.96 16.44 3.31
N PHE A 351 4.77 15.93 2.98
CA PHE A 351 4.31 15.76 1.62
C PHE A 351 4.14 17.12 0.89
N GLU A 352 3.60 18.14 1.55
CA GLU A 352 3.51 19.52 1.03
C GLU A 352 4.89 20.12 0.71
N GLN A 353 5.94 19.64 1.37
CA GLN A 353 7.34 20.02 1.13
C GLN A 353 8.06 19.08 0.12
N ASN A 354 7.31 18.28 -0.64
CA ASN A 354 7.82 17.26 -1.58
C ASN A 354 8.70 16.17 -0.93
N ILE A 355 8.45 15.88 0.35
CA ILE A 355 9.17 14.85 1.10
C ILE A 355 8.21 13.72 1.46
N VAL A 356 8.54 12.51 1.03
CA VAL A 356 7.78 11.31 1.36
C VAL A 356 8.53 10.52 2.43
N ILE A 357 7.93 10.36 3.60
CA ILE A 357 8.51 9.56 4.67
C ILE A 357 8.25 8.08 4.35
N VAL A 358 9.32 7.29 4.35
CA VAL A 358 9.29 5.85 4.06
C VAL A 358 10.00 5.04 5.14
N THR A 359 9.49 3.84 5.38
CA THR A 359 10.04 2.78 6.22
C THR A 359 10.62 1.67 5.32
N PRO A 360 11.35 0.66 5.84
CA PRO A 360 11.86 -0.44 5.01
C PRO A 360 10.80 -1.09 4.12
N SER A 361 9.59 -1.23 4.64
CA SER A 361 8.47 -1.92 3.98
C SER A 361 7.85 -1.09 2.87
N THR A 362 7.61 0.19 3.16
CA THR A 362 7.04 1.12 2.17
C THR A 362 8.07 1.47 1.10
N LEU A 363 9.34 1.65 1.47
CA LEU A 363 10.43 1.80 0.50
C LEU A 363 10.51 0.59 -0.42
N LEU A 364 10.54 -0.63 0.12
CA LEU A 364 10.59 -1.84 -0.70
C LEU A 364 9.41 -1.95 -1.67
N ALA A 365 8.20 -1.61 -1.22
CA ALA A 365 7.02 -1.58 -2.08
C ALA A 365 7.18 -0.55 -3.21
N THR A 366 7.59 0.68 -2.88
CA THR A 366 7.86 1.74 -3.85
C THR A 366 8.92 1.31 -4.88
N LEU A 367 10.03 0.73 -4.43
CA LEU A 367 11.09 0.28 -5.33
C LEU A 367 10.66 -0.88 -6.23
N ARG A 368 9.84 -1.82 -5.74
CA ARG A 368 9.27 -2.87 -6.58
C ARG A 368 8.30 -2.33 -7.62
N THR A 369 7.54 -1.30 -7.28
CA THR A 369 6.72 -0.58 -8.27
C THR A 369 7.60 0.02 -9.36
N ILE A 370 8.73 0.63 -8.98
CA ILE A 370 9.71 1.19 -9.92
C ILE A 370 10.34 0.11 -10.80
N ASP A 371 10.75 -1.03 -10.23
CA ASP A 371 11.26 -2.19 -10.99
C ASP A 371 10.23 -2.70 -12.01
N SER A 372 8.95 -2.80 -11.60
CA SER A 372 7.89 -3.19 -12.53
C SER A 372 7.70 -2.18 -13.67
N MET A 373 7.90 -0.88 -13.41
CA MET A 373 7.88 0.16 -14.44
C MET A 373 9.06 0.01 -15.42
N TRP A 374 10.26 -0.27 -14.92
CA TRP A 374 11.45 -0.56 -15.74
C TRP A 374 11.23 -1.77 -16.65
N ASN A 375 10.68 -2.85 -16.11
CA ASN A 375 10.35 -4.05 -16.89
C ASN A 375 9.32 -3.74 -18.00
N ASN A 376 8.34 -2.88 -17.72
CA ASN A 376 7.35 -2.44 -18.71
C ASN A 376 8.00 -1.60 -19.82
N GLU A 377 8.84 -0.61 -19.46
CA GLU A 377 9.56 0.22 -20.45
C GLU A 377 10.47 -0.63 -21.35
N LYS A 378 11.21 -1.57 -20.76
CA LYS A 378 12.06 -2.51 -21.51
C LYS A 378 11.23 -3.38 -22.47
N GLN A 379 10.06 -3.84 -22.03
CA GLN A 379 9.15 -4.60 -22.89
C GLN A 379 8.62 -3.75 -24.06
N GLN A 380 8.29 -2.48 -23.81
CA GLN A 380 7.84 -1.55 -24.84
C GLN A 380 8.96 -1.26 -25.86
N GLN A 381 10.18 -1.00 -25.41
CA GLN A 381 11.35 -0.80 -26.29
C GLN A 381 11.62 -2.04 -27.16
N ASN A 382 11.61 -3.24 -26.56
CA ASN A 382 11.77 -4.48 -27.30
C ASN A 382 10.64 -4.70 -28.33
N ALA A 383 9.39 -4.37 -27.99
CA ALA A 383 8.28 -4.50 -28.93
C ALA A 383 8.42 -3.56 -30.13
N LEU A 384 8.89 -2.32 -29.91
CA LEU A 384 9.19 -1.37 -30.99
C LEU A 384 10.33 -1.87 -31.88
N GLU A 385 11.37 -2.45 -31.30
CA GLU A 385 12.48 -3.04 -32.05
C GLU A 385 12.02 -4.25 -32.88
N ILE A 386 11.21 -5.15 -32.29
CA ILE A 386 10.61 -6.29 -33.00
C ILE A 386 9.74 -5.79 -34.16
N ALA A 387 8.89 -4.78 -33.95
CA ALA A 387 8.05 -4.21 -35.00
C ALA A 387 8.90 -3.64 -36.15
N LYS A 388 10.00 -2.95 -35.83
CA LYS A 388 10.95 -2.42 -36.82
C LYS A 388 11.62 -3.55 -37.62
N GLN A 389 12.10 -4.60 -36.96
CA GLN A 389 12.70 -5.76 -37.62
C GLN A 389 11.68 -6.53 -38.47
N ALA A 390 10.46 -6.69 -37.98
CA ALA A 390 9.36 -7.34 -38.70
C ALA A 390 8.96 -6.56 -39.97
N GLY A 391 8.90 -5.23 -39.88
CA GLY A 391 8.69 -4.36 -41.04
C GLY A 391 9.79 -4.55 -42.10
N GLY A 392 11.06 -4.50 -41.68
CA GLY A 392 12.18 -4.74 -42.60
C GLY A 392 12.19 -6.15 -43.22
N LEU A 393 11.74 -7.16 -42.48
CA LEU A 393 11.57 -8.52 -43.02
C LEU A 393 10.45 -8.59 -44.06
N TYR A 394 9.32 -7.94 -43.81
CA TYR A 394 8.20 -7.86 -44.75
C TYR A 394 8.62 -7.23 -46.07
N ASP A 395 9.35 -6.11 -46.02
CA ASP A 395 9.84 -5.42 -47.21
C ASP A 395 10.78 -6.31 -48.04
N LYS A 396 11.71 -7.03 -47.39
CA LYS A 396 12.58 -7.99 -48.06
C LYS A 396 11.80 -9.15 -48.68
N PHE A 397 10.80 -9.66 -47.98
CA PHE A 397 9.96 -10.74 -48.49
C PHE A 397 9.14 -10.30 -49.71
N HIS A 398 8.58 -9.10 -49.68
CA HIS A 398 7.90 -8.49 -50.82
C HIS A 398 8.83 -8.38 -52.05
N GLY A 399 10.07 -7.92 -51.83
CA GLY A 399 11.09 -7.87 -52.87
C GLY A 399 11.35 -9.24 -53.50
N LEU A 400 11.55 -10.27 -52.66
CA LEU A 400 11.76 -11.65 -53.13
C LEU A 400 10.57 -12.18 -53.93
N VAL A 401 9.33 -11.94 -53.48
CA VAL A 401 8.12 -12.34 -54.21
C VAL A 401 8.05 -11.66 -55.58
N THR A 402 8.39 -10.38 -55.65
CA THR A 402 8.41 -9.61 -56.91
C THR A 402 9.45 -10.18 -57.88
N ASP A 403 10.66 -10.46 -57.40
CA ASP A 403 11.74 -11.03 -58.19
C ASP A 403 11.37 -12.42 -58.73
N LEU A 404 10.82 -13.30 -57.88
CA LEU A 404 10.37 -14.63 -58.29
C LEU A 404 9.21 -14.57 -59.30
N THR A 405 8.29 -13.62 -59.14
CA THR A 405 7.19 -13.41 -60.11
C THR A 405 7.73 -12.96 -61.46
N ALA A 406 8.72 -12.07 -61.47
CA ALA A 406 9.39 -11.63 -62.69
C ALA A 406 10.18 -12.77 -63.37
N VAL A 407 10.85 -13.63 -62.59
CA VAL A 407 11.52 -14.83 -63.11
C VAL A 407 10.52 -15.79 -63.74
N GLY A 408 9.38 -16.06 -63.08
CA GLY A 408 8.31 -16.89 -63.63
C GLY A 408 7.85 -16.40 -65.00
N LYS A 409 7.62 -15.09 -65.14
CA LYS A 409 7.24 -14.49 -66.42
C LYS A 409 8.31 -14.68 -67.51
N LYS A 410 9.59 -14.49 -67.17
CA LYS A 410 10.70 -14.72 -68.11
C LYS A 410 10.81 -16.19 -68.52
N MET A 411 10.51 -17.13 -67.64
CA MET A 411 10.47 -18.56 -67.96
C MET A 411 9.33 -18.88 -68.93
N ASP A 412 8.16 -18.27 -68.76
CA ASP A 412 7.04 -18.39 -69.69
C ASP A 412 7.38 -17.82 -71.07
N ASP A 413 8.03 -16.65 -71.11
CA ASP A 413 8.52 -16.04 -72.36
C ASP A 413 9.57 -16.92 -73.04
N ALA A 414 10.51 -17.49 -72.28
CA ALA A 414 11.52 -18.41 -72.80
C ALA A 414 10.88 -19.69 -73.35
N LYS A 415 9.88 -20.24 -72.65
CA LYS A 415 9.11 -21.41 -73.09
C LYS A 415 8.35 -21.10 -74.38
N SER A 416 7.72 -19.94 -74.48
CA SER A 416 7.05 -19.46 -75.70
C SER A 416 8.03 -19.32 -76.88
N GLY A 417 9.19 -18.70 -76.65
CA GLY A 417 10.25 -18.58 -77.66
C GLY A 417 10.79 -19.95 -78.12
N TYR A 418 10.98 -20.89 -77.18
CA TYR A 418 11.34 -22.26 -77.49
C TYR A 418 10.28 -22.97 -78.33
N SER A 419 9.00 -22.88 -77.94
CA SER A 419 7.88 -23.45 -78.70
C SER A 419 7.79 -22.85 -80.11
N ALA A 420 7.97 -21.55 -80.27
CA ALA A 420 7.99 -20.89 -81.58
C ALA A 420 9.16 -21.37 -82.46
N ALA A 421 10.35 -21.58 -81.87
CA ALA A 421 11.50 -22.14 -82.57
C ALA A 421 11.25 -23.60 -82.99
N MET A 422 10.66 -24.40 -82.09
CA MET A 422 10.32 -25.80 -82.36
C MET A 422 9.24 -25.93 -83.44
N ASN A 423 8.26 -25.03 -83.47
CA ASN A 423 7.30 -24.91 -84.57
C ASN A 423 7.99 -24.63 -85.92
N LYS A 424 8.96 -23.70 -85.99
CA LYS A 424 9.67 -23.45 -87.24
C LYS A 424 10.58 -24.61 -87.65
N LEU A 425 11.14 -25.33 -86.68
CA LEU A 425 12.11 -26.40 -86.91
C LEU A 425 11.45 -27.74 -87.27
N VAL A 426 10.41 -28.14 -86.52
CA VAL A 426 9.84 -29.50 -86.52
C VAL A 426 8.31 -29.50 -86.66
N GLU A 427 7.57 -28.68 -85.92
CA GLU A 427 6.12 -28.91 -85.70
C GLU A 427 5.19 -28.11 -86.64
N GLY A 428 5.65 -27.03 -87.26
CA GLY A 428 4.80 -26.16 -88.08
C GLY A 428 4.67 -26.57 -89.55
N ASN A 429 3.61 -26.12 -90.21
CA ASN A 429 3.40 -26.32 -91.65
C ASN A 429 4.54 -25.73 -92.47
N GLY A 430 5.26 -26.61 -93.18
CA GLY A 430 6.46 -26.25 -93.92
C GLY A 430 7.70 -26.04 -93.04
N ASN A 431 7.82 -26.79 -91.94
CA ASN A 431 8.99 -26.76 -91.06
C ASN A 431 10.32 -27.01 -91.81
N LEU A 432 11.41 -26.49 -91.22
CA LEU A 432 12.74 -26.52 -91.83
C LEU A 432 13.27 -27.93 -92.05
N ILE A 433 12.99 -28.88 -91.14
CA ILE A 433 13.47 -30.26 -91.28
C ILE A 433 12.81 -30.96 -92.46
N ALA A 434 11.49 -30.82 -92.63
CA ALA A 434 10.77 -31.34 -93.78
C ALA A 434 11.28 -30.73 -95.09
N ARG A 435 11.53 -29.41 -95.14
CA ARG A 435 12.08 -28.74 -96.34
C ARG A 435 13.49 -29.20 -96.69
N VAL A 436 14.38 -29.28 -95.70
CA VAL A 436 15.78 -29.72 -95.91
C VAL A 436 15.84 -31.18 -96.32
N GLU A 437 14.98 -32.03 -95.75
CA GLU A 437 14.91 -33.46 -96.12
C GLU A 437 14.31 -33.65 -97.52
N ARG A 438 13.29 -32.86 -97.91
CA ARG A 438 12.81 -32.82 -99.31
C ARG A 438 13.92 -32.39 -100.28
N LEU A 439 14.72 -31.38 -99.94
CA LEU A 439 15.88 -30.94 -100.72
C LEU A 439 16.93 -32.04 -100.91
N LYS A 440 17.21 -32.81 -99.85
CA LYS A 440 18.10 -33.98 -99.92
C LYS A 440 17.52 -35.08 -100.82
N LYS A 441 16.20 -35.36 -100.73
CA LYS A 441 15.51 -36.30 -101.64
C LYS A 441 15.56 -35.85 -103.11
N MET A 442 15.58 -34.54 -103.37
CA MET A 442 15.72 -33.96 -104.72
C MET A 442 17.16 -33.93 -105.27
N GLY A 443 18.15 -34.51 -104.56
CA GLY A 443 19.50 -34.72 -105.10
C GLY A 443 20.59 -33.79 -104.54
N ALA A 444 20.32 -33.03 -103.48
CA ALA A 444 21.36 -32.23 -102.81
C ALA A 444 22.38 -33.14 -102.10
N LYS A 445 23.68 -32.96 -102.40
CA LYS A 445 24.77 -33.76 -101.79
C LYS A 445 25.03 -33.35 -100.33
N ALA A 446 24.47 -34.11 -99.38
CA ALA A 446 24.73 -33.94 -97.94
C ALA A 446 25.62 -35.07 -97.38
N LYS A 447 26.67 -34.73 -96.63
CA LYS A 447 27.62 -35.69 -96.03
C LYS A 447 27.17 -36.31 -94.70
N LYS A 448 26.18 -35.70 -94.01
CA LYS A 448 25.66 -36.15 -92.71
C LYS A 448 24.13 -36.18 -92.73
N ALA A 449 23.53 -37.11 -91.99
CA ALA A 449 22.08 -37.27 -91.89
C ALA A 449 21.56 -36.75 -90.53
N LEU A 450 20.33 -36.22 -90.54
CA LEU A 450 19.62 -35.84 -89.31
C LEU A 450 19.11 -37.10 -88.58
N PRO A 451 18.96 -37.06 -87.24
CA PRO A 451 18.43 -38.17 -86.47
C PRO A 451 17.00 -38.55 -86.90
N GLU A 452 16.74 -39.85 -87.11
CA GLU A 452 15.44 -40.35 -87.62
C GLU A 452 14.25 -39.97 -86.73
N ALA A 453 14.44 -39.91 -85.41
CA ALA A 453 13.37 -39.56 -84.46
C ALA A 453 12.82 -38.15 -84.70
N ILE A 454 13.69 -37.20 -85.08
CA ILE A 454 13.29 -35.81 -85.34
C ILE A 454 12.62 -35.71 -86.72
N ILE A 455 13.10 -36.47 -87.70
CA ILE A 455 12.49 -36.54 -89.04
C ILE A 455 11.06 -37.12 -88.96
N LYS A 456 10.84 -38.18 -88.19
CA LYS A 456 9.50 -38.77 -87.98
C LYS A 456 8.56 -37.77 -87.31
N ARG A 457 9.01 -37.09 -86.26
CA ARG A 457 8.22 -36.06 -85.58
C ARG A 457 7.86 -34.89 -86.50
N ALA A 458 8.77 -34.49 -87.38
CA ALA A 458 8.55 -33.37 -88.31
C ALA A 458 7.56 -33.66 -89.45
N ASN A 459 7.35 -34.94 -89.78
CA ASN A 459 6.44 -35.37 -90.84
C ASN A 459 5.09 -35.88 -90.30
N ALA A 460 4.94 -36.00 -88.98
CA ALA A 460 3.74 -36.57 -88.36
C ALA A 460 2.47 -35.72 -88.57
N ASP A 461 2.59 -34.41 -88.77
CA ASP A 461 1.45 -33.52 -89.10
C ASP A 461 1.12 -33.48 -90.62
N ASP A 462 2.06 -33.84 -91.50
CA ASP A 462 1.83 -33.90 -92.96
C ASP A 462 0.99 -35.13 -93.33
N ASP A 463 1.08 -36.22 -92.56
CA ASP A 463 0.32 -37.47 -92.80
C ASP A 463 -1.18 -37.36 -92.43
N LEU A 464 -1.60 -36.34 -91.66
CA LEU A 464 -3.03 -36.12 -91.37
C LEU A 464 -3.77 -35.30 -92.44
N THR A 465 -3.06 -34.61 -93.35
CA THR A 465 -3.69 -33.76 -94.39
C THR A 465 -3.78 -34.42 -95.76
N LEU A 466 -3.29 -35.66 -95.91
CA LEU A 466 -3.32 -36.42 -97.17
C LEU A 466 -4.39 -37.53 -97.20
N LEU A 467 -5.33 -37.53 -96.25
CA LEU A 467 -6.39 -38.54 -96.12
C LEU A 467 -7.83 -38.02 -96.28
N ASP A 468 -8.02 -36.81 -96.83
CA ASP A 468 -9.32 -36.34 -97.36
C ASP A 468 -9.25 -36.10 -98.88
#